data_AF-R4K5J1-F1
#
_entry.id   AF-R4K5J1-F1
#
_cell.length_a   1.000
_cell.length_b   1.000
_cell.length_c   1.000
_cell.angle_alpha   90.00
_cell.angle_beta   90.00
_cell.angle_gamma   90.00
#
_symmetry.space_group_name_H-M   'P 1'
#
loop_
_entity.id
_entity.type
_entity.pdbx_description
1 polymer ?
#
loop_
_entity_poly.entity_id
_entity_poly.type
_entity_poly.pdbx_seq_one_letter_code
_entity_poly.pdbx_strand_id
1 'polypeptide(L)' 'MLDYKAMNTIIEEAIENEKKKSFDLGIPWTYGDSTGTLIIEEYKNGAKKIYKKFGDELKLIKVEPGKEGVN' A
#
# COMPACT_ATOMS: atom_id res chain seq x y z
N MET A 1 -4.16 -15.06 26.91
CA MET A 1 -4.67 -15.04 25.52
C MET A 1 -4.31 -13.66 25.00
N LEU A 2 -3.33 -13.52 24.10
CA LEU A 2 -3.07 -12.22 23.48
C LEU A 2 -4.36 -11.83 22.73
N ASP A 3 -4.90 -10.66 23.06
CA ASP A 3 -6.12 -10.17 22.46
C ASP A 3 -5.83 -9.90 20.97
N TYR A 4 -6.41 -10.72 20.09
CA TYR A 4 -6.21 -10.64 18.65
C TYR A 4 -6.48 -9.22 18.11
N LYS A 5 -7.38 -8.47 18.78
CA LYS A 5 -7.63 -7.06 18.46
C LYS A 5 -6.41 -6.18 18.72
N ALA A 6 -5.75 -6.33 19.86
CA ALA A 6 -4.55 -5.55 20.19
C ALA A 6 -3.41 -5.85 19.22
N MET A 7 -3.25 -7.12 18.80
CA MET A 7 -2.26 -7.49 17.79
C MET A 7 -2.56 -6.86 16.42
N ASN A 8 -3.82 -6.87 15.98
CA ASN A 8 -4.23 -6.23 14.73
C ASN A 8 -3.97 -4.72 14.76
N THR A 9 -4.28 -4.04 15.86
CA THR A 9 -4.00 -2.60 15.99
C THR A 9 -2.51 -2.28 15.85
N ILE A 10 -1.63 -3.07 16.48
CA ILE A 10 -0.18 -2.88 16.36
C ILE A 10 0.29 -3.07 14.91
N ILE A 11 -0.27 -4.06 14.20
CA ILE A 11 0.07 -4.33 12.79
C ILE A 11 -0.41 -3.19 11.88
N GLU A 12 -1.63 -2.71 12.07
CA GLU A 12 -2.18 -1.58 11.31
C GLU A 12 -1.38 -0.29 11.54
N GLU A 13 -1.01 0.02 12.79
CA GLU A 13 -0.17 1.17 13.12
C GLU A 13 1.22 1.07 12.49
N ALA A 14 1.83 -0.12 12.48
CA ALA A 14 3.12 -0.33 11.83
C ALA A 14 3.05 -0.10 10.32
N ILE A 15 2.00 -0.60 9.66
CA ILE A 15 1.74 -0.39 8.22
C ILE A 15 1.56 1.10 7.92
N GLU A 16 0.76 1.80 8.73
CA GLU A 16 0.51 3.24 8.53
C GLU A 16 1.77 4.08 8.75
N ASN A 17 2.62 3.71 9.70
CA ASN A 17 3.90 4.39 9.93
C ASN A 17 4.86 4.21 8.75
N GLU A 18 4.96 3.02 8.18
CA GLU A 18 5.80 2.78 6.99
C GLU A 18 5.24 3.48 5.73
N LYS A 19 3.91 3.54 5.60
CA LYS A 19 3.24 4.36 4.60
C LYS A 19 3.60 5.84 4.74
N LYS A 20 3.56 6.39 5.96
CA LYS A 20 3.96 7.78 6.24
C LYS A 20 5.42 8.04 5.90
N LYS A 21 6.35 7.15 6.25
CA LYS A 21 7.77 7.28 5.85
C LYS A 21 7.93 7.35 4.34
N SER A 22 7.25 6.48 3.61
CA SER A 22 7.29 6.47 2.14
C SER A 22 6.67 7.74 1.56
N PHE A 23 5.59 8.21 2.17
CA PHE A 23 5.00 9.51 1.86
C PHE A 23 5.99 10.64 2.11
N ASP A 24 6.68 10.74 3.24
CA ASP A 24 7.64 11.84 3.48
C ASP A 24 8.78 11.83 2.43
N LEU A 25 9.30 10.65 2.12
CA LEU A 25 10.34 10.43 1.11
C LEU A 25 9.86 10.66 -0.34
N GLY A 26 8.56 10.73 -0.59
CA GLY A 26 8.02 10.87 -1.95
C GLY A 26 8.24 9.64 -2.82
N ILE A 27 8.42 8.48 -2.20
CA ILE A 27 8.54 7.21 -2.90
C ILE A 27 7.19 6.48 -2.89
N PRO A 28 6.91 5.63 -3.89
CA PRO A 28 5.71 4.81 -3.89
C PRO A 28 5.67 3.89 -2.68
N TRP A 29 4.55 3.88 -1.96
CA TRP A 29 4.31 2.89 -0.92
C TRP A 29 3.80 1.61 -1.54
N THR A 30 4.37 0.46 -1.17
CA THR A 30 3.94 -0.85 -1.65
C THR A 30 3.37 -1.68 -0.50
N TYR A 31 2.12 -2.10 -0.62
CA TYR A 31 1.50 -3.06 0.31
C TYR A 31 1.08 -4.34 -0.43
N GLY A 32 1.48 -5.48 0.14
CA GLY A 32 1.08 -6.82 -0.27
C GLY A 32 -0.06 -7.34 0.59
N ASP A 33 -1.07 -7.98 0.00
CA ASP A 33 -2.03 -8.75 0.82
C ASP A 33 -1.32 -9.93 1.54
N SER A 34 -2.01 -10.58 2.48
CA SER A 34 -1.45 -11.71 3.25
C SER A 34 -1.02 -12.91 2.38
N THR A 35 -1.44 -12.95 1.12
CA THR A 35 -1.06 -13.97 0.13
C THR A 35 0.05 -13.49 -0.82
N GLY A 36 0.46 -12.21 -0.73
CA GLY A 36 1.39 -11.57 -1.65
C GLY A 36 0.86 -11.41 -3.08
N THR A 37 -0.45 -11.56 -3.29
CA THR A 37 -1.05 -11.62 -4.64
C THR A 37 -1.35 -10.24 -5.20
N LEU A 38 -1.72 -9.28 -4.35
CA LEU A 38 -2.00 -7.91 -4.76
C LEU A 38 -0.92 -6.97 -4.24
N ILE A 39 -0.40 -6.13 -5.13
CA ILE A 39 0.59 -5.09 -4.84
C ILE A 39 -0.05 -3.75 -5.17
N ILE A 40 -0.12 -2.84 -4.21
CA ILE A 40 -0.64 -1.48 -4.41
C ILE A 40 0.52 -0.50 -4.29
N GLU A 41 0.86 0.20 -5.38
CA GLU A 41 1.76 1.35 -5.39
C GLU A 41 0.95 2.63 -5.25
N GLU A 42 1.05 3.32 -4.11
CA GLU A 42 0.40 4.62 -3.87
C GLU A 42 1.41 5.78 -3.93
N TYR A 43 1.07 6.84 -4.65
CA TYR A 43 1.89 8.03 -4.85
C TYR A 43 1.35 9.22 -4.03
N LYS A 44 2.20 10.24 -3.81
CA LYS A 44 1.87 11.46 -3.05
C LYS A 44 0.58 12.18 -3.49
N ASN A 45 0.31 12.20 -4.80
CA ASN A 45 -0.88 12.83 -5.37
C ASN A 45 -2.15 11.98 -5.22
N GLY A 46 -2.08 10.87 -4.48
CA GLY A 46 -3.17 9.92 -4.33
C GLY A 46 -3.37 8.99 -5.53
N ALA A 47 -2.49 9.05 -6.55
CA ALA A 47 -2.54 8.08 -7.64
C ALA A 47 -2.18 6.70 -7.11
N LYS A 48 -2.80 5.67 -7.67
CA LYS A 48 -2.52 4.28 -7.31
C LYS A 48 -2.33 3.42 -8.54
N LYS A 49 -1.37 2.51 -8.48
CA LYS A 49 -1.26 1.40 -9.43
C LYS A 49 -1.43 0.10 -8.66
N ILE A 50 -2.35 -0.72 -9.11
CA ILE A 50 -2.64 -2.01 -8.50
C ILE A 50 -2.13 -3.08 -9.45
N TYR A 51 -1.25 -3.93 -8.96
CA TYR A 51 -0.69 -5.07 -9.68
C TYR A 51 -1.19 -6.35 -9.03
N LYS A 52 -1.37 -7.36 -9.88
CA LYS A 52 -1.58 -8.74 -9.45
C LYS A 52 -0.32 -9.56 -9.75
N LYS A 53 0.23 -10.19 -8.73
CA LYS A 53 1.39 -11.08 -8.81
C LYS A 53 0.96 -12.47 -9.27
N PHE A 54 1.65 -13.01 -10.27
CA PHE A 54 1.47 -14.34 -10.81
C PHE A 54 2.83 -15.04 -10.87
N GLY A 55 3.15 -15.82 -9.84
CA GLY A 55 4.51 -16.35 -9.68
C GLY A 55 5.50 -15.18 -9.53
N ASP A 56 6.45 -15.08 -10.46
CA ASP A 56 7.45 -14.01 -10.49
C ASP A 56 7.03 -12.78 -11.33
N GLU A 57 5.89 -12.83 -12.00
CA GLU A 57 5.38 -11.72 -12.82
C GLU A 57 4.46 -10.78 -12.04
N LEU A 58 4.54 -9.48 -12.32
CA LEU A 58 3.57 -8.48 -11.87
C LEU A 58 2.76 -7.98 -13.07
N LYS A 59 1.44 -8.13 -13.01
CA LYS A 59 0.51 -7.62 -14.03
C LYS A 59 -0.25 -6.43 -13.49
N LEU A 60 -0.10 -5.27 -14.13
CA LEU A 60 -0.91 -4.09 -13.81
C LEU A 60 -2.38 -4.40 -14.13
N ILE A 61 -3.24 -4.32 -13.12
CA ILE A 61 -4.68 -4.60 -13.25
C ILE A 61 -5.54 -3.33 -13.15
N LYS A 62 -5.05 -2.29 -12.46
CA LYS A 62 -5.79 -1.04 -12.29
C LYS A 62 -4.84 0.13 -12.12
N VAL A 63 -5.19 1.25 -12.73
CA VAL A 63 -4.61 2.55 -12.44
C VAL A 63 -5.74 3.43 -11.93
N GLU A 64 -5.56 3.98 -10.74
CA GLU A 64 -6.41 5.02 -10.20
C GLU A 64 -5.65 6.34 -10.35
N PRO A 65 -6.14 7.28 -11.16
CA PRO A 65 -5.51 8.59 -11.25
C PRO A 65 -5.55 9.26 -9.89
N GLY A 66 -4.48 10.00 -9.58
CA GLY A 66 -4.45 10.83 -8.38
C GLY A 66 -5.47 11.94 -8.45
N LYS A 67 -5.69 12.62 -7.34
CA LYS A 67 -6.48 13.84 -7.35
C LYS A 67 -5.68 14.89 -8.12
N GLU A 68 -6.13 15.23 -9.33
CA GLU A 68 -5.68 16.46 -9.98
C GLU A 68 -6.14 17.63 -9.11
N GLY A 69 -5.18 18.38 -8.57
CA GLY A 69 -5.43 19.62 -7.85
C GLY A 69 -5.59 19.45 -6.34
N VAL A 70 -4.50 19.70 -5.62
CA VAL A 70 -4.49 20.76 -4.61
C VAL A 70 -3.22 21.57 -4.88
N ASN A 71 -3.39 22.70 -5.57
CA ASN A 71 -2.43 23.81 -5.51
C ASN A 71 -2.34 24.33 -4.06
#